data_AF-A0A370NZ08-F1
#
_entry.id   AF-A0A370NZ08-F1
#
_cell.length_a   1.000
_cell.length_b   1.000
_cell.length_c   1.000
_cell.angle_alpha   90.00
_cell.angle_beta   90.00
_cell.angle_gamma   90.00
#
_symmetry.space_group_name_H-M   'P 1'
#
loop_
_entity.id
_entity.type
_entity.pdbx_description
1 polymer ?
#
loop_
_entity_poly.entity_id
_entity_poly.type
_entity_poly.pdbx_seq_one_letter_code
_entity_poly.pdbx_strand_id
1 'polypeptide(L)'
;MRSITLLLAVAIAGCASAPQVITQTRTVEVPIAVPCRPPVVVRPAWALDQVDPGAGLYTKGRAALAELEQRAGYEALLEAALLSCR
;
A
#
# COMPACT_ATOMS: atom_id res chain seq x y z
N MET A 1 -17.32 -66.24 -24.23
CA MET A 1 -16.32 -66.25 -23.13
C MET A 1 -15.13 -65.33 -23.41
N ARG A 2 -14.40 -65.48 -24.54
CA ARG A 2 -13.24 -64.63 -24.91
C ARG A 2 -13.56 -63.12 -25.02
N SER A 3 -14.75 -62.78 -25.50
CA SER A 3 -15.22 -61.39 -25.64
C SER A 3 -15.48 -60.69 -24.31
N ILE A 4 -16.02 -61.42 -23.33
CA ILE A 4 -16.31 -60.90 -21.98
C ILE A 4 -15.01 -60.62 -21.23
N THR A 5 -14.03 -61.51 -21.33
CA THR A 5 -12.69 -61.29 -20.75
C THR A 5 -11.96 -60.09 -21.36
N LEU A 6 -12.14 -59.83 -22.67
CA LEU A 6 -11.56 -58.66 -23.34
C LEU A 6 -12.22 -57.36 -22.89
N LEU A 7 -13.55 -57.33 -22.81
CA LEU A 7 -14.31 -56.17 -22.33
C LEU A 7 -13.96 -55.83 -20.87
N LEU A 8 -13.82 -56.87 -20.03
CA LEU A 8 -13.40 -56.69 -18.65
C LEU A 8 -11.98 -56.12 -18.59
N ALA A 9 -11.03 -56.68 -19.34
CA ALA A 9 -9.63 -56.22 -19.36
C ALA A 9 -9.50 -54.74 -19.79
N VAL A 10 -10.30 -54.29 -20.76
CA VAL A 10 -10.31 -52.88 -21.20
C VAL A 10 -10.89 -51.96 -20.13
N ALA A 11 -11.95 -52.39 -19.43
CA ALA A 11 -12.57 -51.58 -18.38
C ALA A 11 -11.64 -51.32 -17.19
N ILE A 12 -10.81 -52.30 -16.79
CA ILE A 12 -9.85 -52.14 -15.68
C ILE A 12 -8.57 -51.39 -16.08
N ALA A 13 -8.17 -51.39 -17.35
CA ALA A 13 -6.99 -50.66 -17.82
C ALA A 13 -7.11 -49.14 -17.62
N GLY A 14 -8.32 -48.59 -17.74
CA GLY A 14 -8.58 -47.16 -17.52
C GLY A 14 -8.39 -46.68 -16.07
N CYS A 15 -8.49 -47.58 -15.09
CA CYS A 15 -8.27 -47.25 -13.68
C CYS A 15 -6.78 -47.12 -13.34
N ALA A 16 -5.92 -47.88 -14.03
CA ALA A 16 -4.47 -47.84 -13.84
C ALA A 16 -3.78 -46.69 -14.61
N SER A 17 -4.48 -46.07 -15.57
CA SER A 17 -3.96 -44.94 -16.35
C SER A 17 -4.20 -43.57 -15.70
N ALA A 18 -4.66 -43.52 -14.46
CA ALA A 18 -4.80 -42.26 -13.73
C ALA A 18 -3.42 -41.58 -13.63
N PRO A 19 -3.23 -40.38 -14.21
CA PRO A 19 -1.94 -39.72 -14.16
C PRO A 19 -1.60 -39.39 -12.71
N GLN A 20 -0.40 -39.79 -12.28
CA GLN A 20 0.17 -39.38 -11.00
C GLN A 20 0.25 -37.84 -10.97
N VAL A 21 -0.60 -37.21 -10.15
CA VAL A 21 -0.58 -35.77 -9.94
C VAL A 21 0.69 -35.45 -9.15
N ILE A 22 1.77 -35.14 -9.86
CA ILE A 22 3.01 -34.66 -9.26
C ILE A 22 2.71 -33.25 -8.73
N THR A 23 2.31 -33.16 -7.45
CA THR A 23 2.14 -31.88 -6.79
C THR A 23 3.53 -31.32 -6.50
N GLN A 24 4.13 -30.63 -7.48
CA GLN A 24 5.36 -29.89 -7.25
C GLN A 24 5.03 -28.68 -6.36
N THR A 25 5.15 -28.86 -5.05
CA THR A 25 5.06 -27.76 -4.10
C THR A 25 6.23 -26.81 -4.37
N ARG A 26 5.94 -25.70 -5.02
CA ARG A 26 6.91 -24.65 -5.28
C ARG A 26 6.74 -23.56 -4.23
N THR A 27 7.82 -23.18 -3.57
CA THR A 27 7.82 -21.99 -2.72
C THR A 27 7.65 -20.77 -3.62
N VAL A 28 6.64 -19.96 -3.33
CA VAL A 28 6.36 -18.69 -4.01
C VAL A 28 6.55 -17.58 -2.99
N GLU A 29 7.34 -16.57 -3.32
CA GLU A 29 7.42 -15.36 -2.50
C GLU A 29 6.15 -14.55 -2.70
N VAL A 30 5.34 -14.48 -1.65
CA VAL A 30 4.15 -13.63 -1.62
C VAL A 30 4.58 -12.25 -1.13
N PRO A 31 4.41 -11.18 -1.93
CA PRO A 31 4.73 -9.84 -1.47
C PRO A 31 3.79 -9.48 -0.32
N ILE A 32 4.38 -9.14 0.83
CA ILE A 32 3.65 -8.65 1.99
C ILE A 32 3.74 -7.13 2.05
N ALA A 33 2.66 -6.49 2.50
CA ALA A 33 2.68 -5.05 2.71
C ALA A 33 3.66 -4.71 3.84
N VAL A 34 4.68 -3.91 3.52
CA VAL A 34 5.61 -3.36 4.51
C VAL A 34 5.08 -2.04 5.05
N PRO A 35 5.17 -1.77 6.36
CA PRO A 35 4.74 -0.50 6.91
C PRO A 35 5.66 0.62 6.45
N CYS A 36 5.10 1.69 5.86
CA CYS A 36 5.89 2.87 5.53
C CYS A 36 6.36 3.59 6.79
N ARG A 37 7.59 4.10 6.77
CA ARG A 37 8.16 5.01 7.77
C ARG A 37 8.54 6.33 7.09
N PRO A 38 7.58 7.22 6.82
CA PRO A 38 7.86 8.50 6.18
C PRO A 38 8.70 9.40 7.09
N PRO A 39 9.44 10.38 6.53
CA PRO A 39 10.15 11.36 7.34
C PRO A 39 9.18 12.18 8.19
N VAL A 40 9.61 12.56 9.40
CA VAL A 40 8.84 13.43 10.28
C VAL A 40 8.91 14.86 9.77
N VAL A 41 7.78 15.41 9.34
CA VAL A 41 7.65 16.83 8.98
C VAL A 41 7.36 17.62 10.25
N VAL A 42 8.26 18.52 10.63
CA VAL A 42 8.15 19.31 11.85
C VAL A 42 7.16 20.45 11.64
N ARG A 43 6.28 20.68 12.61
CA ARG A 43 5.37 21.84 12.61
C ARG A 43 6.21 23.13 12.68
N PRO A 44 6.08 24.05 11.72
CA PRO A 44 6.79 25.32 11.76
C PRO A 44 6.16 26.27 12.79
N ALA A 45 6.90 27.32 13.15
CA ALA A 45 6.34 28.44 13.91
C ALA A 45 5.38 29.23 13.01
N TRP A 46 4.08 29.08 13.26
CA TRP A 46 3.02 29.72 12.50
C TRP A 46 3.05 31.24 12.69
N ALA A 47 2.93 31.99 11.61
CA ALA A 47 3.05 33.44 11.66
C ALA A 47 1.99 34.09 12.57
N LEU A 48 0.74 33.58 12.61
CA LEU A 48 -0.28 34.11 13.53
C LEU A 48 0.01 33.79 14.99
N ASP A 49 0.57 32.62 15.30
CA ASP A 49 0.91 32.23 16.67
C ASP A 49 1.97 33.15 17.30
N GLN A 50 2.75 33.85 16.46
CA GLN A 50 3.78 34.81 16.90
C GLN A 50 3.26 36.24 17.05
N VAL A 51 2.00 36.52 16.65
CA VAL A 51 1.43 37.86 16.75
C VAL A 51 0.85 38.10 18.14
N ASP A 52 1.14 39.27 18.72
CA ASP A 52 0.55 39.70 19.97
C ASP A 52 -1.00 39.62 19.92
N PRO A 53 -1.67 39.02 20.92
CA PRO A 53 -3.12 38.88 20.93
C PRO A 53 -3.89 40.21 20.87
N GLY A 54 -3.30 41.30 21.38
CA GLY A 54 -3.83 42.66 21.34
C GLY A 54 -3.50 43.43 20.06
N ALA A 55 -2.74 42.84 19.12
CA ALA A 55 -2.39 43.50 17.87
C ALA A 55 -3.64 43.85 17.04
N GLY A 56 -3.57 45.00 16.36
CA GLY A 56 -4.62 45.47 15.46
C GLY A 56 -4.86 44.54 14.26
N LEU A 57 -6.03 44.71 13.64
CA LEU A 57 -6.47 43.87 12.51
C LEU A 57 -5.48 43.83 11.35
N TYR A 58 -4.82 44.95 11.04
CA TYR A 58 -3.85 45.01 9.96
C TYR A 58 -2.64 44.08 10.20
N THR A 59 -2.09 44.08 11.42
CA THR A 59 -0.96 43.22 11.80
C THR A 59 -1.35 41.75 11.75
N LYS A 60 -2.54 41.40 12.27
CA LYS A 60 -3.08 40.04 12.20
C LYS A 60 -3.36 39.60 10.77
N GLY A 61 -3.91 40.47 9.92
CA GLY A 61 -4.18 40.19 8.52
C GLY A 61 -2.90 39.92 7.73
N ARG A 62 -1.85 40.70 7.95
CA ARG A 62 -0.53 40.45 7.35
C ARG A 62 0.07 39.12 7.77
N ALA A 63 -0.03 38.77 9.05
CA ALA A 63 0.46 37.49 9.55
C ALA A 63 -0.35 36.30 9.00
N ALA A 64 -1.67 36.45 8.87
CA ALA A 64 -2.53 35.42 8.26
C ALA A 64 -2.16 35.15 6.81
N LEU A 65 -1.89 36.20 6.00
CA LEU A 65 -1.44 36.03 4.62
C LEU A 65 -0.09 35.31 4.54
N ALA A 66 0.86 35.64 5.43
CA ALA A 66 2.12 34.92 5.50
C ALA A 66 1.93 33.45 5.91
N GLU A 67 1.02 33.17 6.84
CA GLU A 67 0.74 31.81 7.28
C GLU A 67 0.06 30.96 6.20
N LEU A 68 -0.75 31.55 5.33
CA LEU A 68 -1.33 30.82 4.19
C LEU A 68 -0.23 30.21 3.31
N GLU A 69 0.81 30.97 3.00
CA GLU A 69 1.97 30.47 2.26
C GLU A 69 2.76 29.42 3.06
N GLN A 70 2.92 29.63 4.37
CA GLN A 70 3.56 28.62 5.24
C GLN A 70 2.77 27.30 5.23
N ARG A 71 1.45 27.34 5.25
CA ARG A 71 0.58 26.16 5.23
C ARG A 71 0.64 25.45 3.89
N ALA A 72 0.63 26.19 2.78
CA ALA A 72 0.81 25.61 1.44
C ALA A 72 2.14 24.86 1.33
N GLY A 73 3.24 25.46 1.82
CA GLY A 73 4.54 24.80 1.85
C GLY A 73 4.58 23.56 2.76
N TYR A 74 3.94 23.64 3.94
CA TYR A 74 3.86 22.52 4.86
C TYR A 74 3.04 21.35 4.30
N GLU A 75 1.93 21.64 3.61
CA GLU A 75 1.12 20.64 2.92
C GLU A 75 1.93 19.93 1.82
N ALA A 76 2.67 20.69 1.00
CA ALA A 76 3.55 20.11 -0.01
C ALA A 76 4.63 19.19 0.60
N LEU A 77 5.20 19.54 1.76
CA LEU A 77 6.15 18.68 2.47
C LEU A 77 5.49 17.40 3.01
N LEU A 78 4.26 17.50 3.53
CA LEU A 78 3.50 16.34 3.98
C LEU A 78 3.17 15.40 2.81
N GLU A 79 2.73 15.94 1.68
CA GLU A 79 2.49 15.16 0.46
C GLU A 79 3.76 14.46 -0.01
N ALA A 80 4.90 15.16 -0.03
CA ALA A 80 6.19 14.57 -0.38
C ALA A 80 6.58 13.43 0.58
N ALA A 81 6.34 13.60 1.88
CA ALA A 81 6.58 12.54 2.86
C ALA A 81 5.72 11.30 2.59
N LEU A 82 4.45 11.46 2.22
CA LEU A 82 3.57 10.35 1.83
C LEU A 82 3.98 9.72 0.50
N LEU A 83 4.43 10.50 -0.47
CA LEU A 83 4.91 9.99 -1.76
C LEU A 83 6.17 9.15 -1.63
N SER A 84 7.00 9.40 -0.60
CA SER A 84 8.17 8.55 -0.31
C SER A 84 7.81 7.11 0.07
N CYS A 85 6.53 6.83 0.33
CA CYS A 85 6.02 5.51 0.70
C CYS A 85 5.49 4.67 -0.47
N ARG A 86 5.43 5.22 -1.69
CA ARG A 86 4.96 4.50 -2.88
C ARG A 86 6.08 3.65 -3.48
#